data_AF-A0A2T4HNK1-F1
#
_entry.id   AF-A0A2T4HNK1-F1
#
_cell.length_a   1.000
_cell.length_b   1.000
_cell.length_c   1.000
_cell.angle_alpha   90.00
_cell.angle_beta   90.00
_cell.angle_gamma   90.00
#
_symmetry.space_group_name_H-M   'P 1'
#
loop_
_entity.id
_entity.type
_entity.pdbx_description
1 polymer ?
#
loop_
_entity_poly.entity_id
_entity_poly.type
_entity_poly.pdbx_seq_one_letter_code
_entity_poly.pdbx_strand_id
1 'polypeptide(L)'
;MNRMIKLTAIAAFAALAACGGKGDDSLAANVEQAYDNQADQLDAIADNTTNDAQADAIEDQADTLRQEGDNRADAIDAADVNAAATHNGL
;
A
#
# COMPACT_ATOMS: atom_id res chain seq x y z
N MET A 1 8.65 20.98 -31.46
CA MET A 1 9.02 21.52 -30.14
C MET A 1 7.81 21.54 -29.22
N ASN A 2 8.05 21.33 -27.92
CA ASN A 2 7.12 21.39 -26.77
C ASN A 2 6.39 20.10 -26.37
N ARG A 3 7.17 19.07 -26.00
CA ARG A 3 6.75 17.99 -25.10
C ARG A 3 7.50 18.12 -23.77
N MET A 4 7.21 19.17 -23.01
CA MET A 4 7.61 19.26 -21.60
C MET A 4 6.38 19.68 -20.83
N ILE A 5 6.21 19.17 -19.61
CA ILE A 5 5.03 19.25 -18.72
C ILE A 5 4.11 18.02 -18.80
N LYS A 6 4.63 16.87 -18.35
CA LYS A 6 3.85 15.83 -17.66
C LYS A 6 4.70 15.18 -16.56
N LEU A 7 5.37 15.99 -15.74
CA LEU A 7 6.25 15.54 -14.66
C LEU A 7 6.08 16.42 -13.41
N THR A 8 4.84 16.62 -13.00
CA THR A 8 4.51 17.42 -11.81
C THR A 8 3.40 16.73 -11.01
N ALA A 9 3.72 15.57 -10.44
CA ALA A 9 2.99 15.02 -9.29
C ALA A 9 3.77 13.97 -8.45
N ILE A 10 5.10 13.86 -8.58
CA ILE A 10 5.89 12.83 -7.85
C ILE A 10 6.86 13.45 -6.82
N ALA A 11 6.98 14.78 -6.77
CA ALA A 11 7.95 15.43 -5.88
C ALA A 11 7.50 15.56 -4.41
N ALA A 12 6.22 15.32 -4.09
CA ALA A 12 5.74 15.38 -2.71
C ALA A 12 6.13 14.14 -1.88
N PHE A 13 6.47 13.03 -2.53
CA PHE A 13 6.93 11.81 -1.87
C PHE A 13 8.46 11.70 -1.82
N ALA A 14 9.19 12.54 -2.56
CA ALA A 14 10.67 12.55 -2.51
C ALA A 14 11.20 12.98 -1.13
N ALA A 15 10.45 13.82 -0.39
CA ALA A 15 10.81 14.18 0.97
C ALA A 15 10.61 13.03 1.98
N LEU A 16 9.69 12.08 1.69
CA LEU A 16 9.52 10.87 2.49
C LEU A 16 10.54 9.79 2.11
N ALA A 17 10.89 9.70 0.82
CA ALA A 17 11.94 8.81 0.31
C ALA A 17 13.35 9.19 0.80
N ALA A 18 13.59 10.45 1.16
CA ALA A 18 14.86 10.91 1.73
C ALA A 18 15.02 10.58 3.23
N CYS A 19 13.98 10.09 3.92
CA CYS A 19 14.04 9.60 5.30
C CYS A 19 13.98 8.06 5.41
N GLY A 20 13.71 7.34 4.32
CA GLY A 20 13.64 5.87 4.32
C GLY A 20 13.40 5.33 2.92
N GLY A 21 14.44 5.32 2.10
CA GLY A 21 14.34 5.01 0.69
C GLY A 21 14.05 3.55 0.36
N LYS A 22 13.19 3.34 -0.65
CA LYS A 22 13.37 2.44 -1.80
C LYS A 22 12.24 2.76 -2.81
N GLY A 23 12.61 2.89 -4.08
CA GLY A 23 11.73 3.31 -5.17
C GLY A 23 11.19 2.11 -5.95
N ASP A 24 10.02 2.32 -6.56
CA ASP A 24 9.22 1.44 -7.43
C ASP A 24 8.85 0.06 -6.90
N ASP A 25 9.73 -0.94 -6.87
CA ASP A 25 9.37 -2.33 -6.51
C ASP A 25 8.92 -2.51 -5.05
N SER A 26 9.21 -1.54 -4.18
CA SER A 26 8.77 -1.58 -2.79
C SER A 26 7.43 -0.88 -2.56
N LEU A 27 6.83 -0.21 -3.55
CA LEU A 27 5.62 0.58 -3.27
C LEU A 27 4.44 -0.33 -2.91
N ALA A 28 4.20 -1.38 -3.70
CA ALA A 28 3.16 -2.37 -3.42
C ALA A 28 3.41 -3.07 -2.08
N ALA A 29 4.63 -3.58 -1.87
CA ALA A 29 5.03 -4.22 -0.61
C ALA A 29 4.97 -3.28 0.61
N ASN A 30 5.31 -2.00 0.46
CA ASN A 30 5.18 -1.02 1.55
C ASN A 30 3.72 -0.70 1.85
N VAL A 31 2.85 -0.70 0.84
CA VAL A 31 1.41 -0.54 1.02
C VAL A 31 0.86 -1.75 1.76
N GLU A 32 1.04 -2.96 1.24
CA GLU A 32 0.65 -4.21 1.90
C GLU A 32 1.10 -4.23 3.37
N GLN A 33 2.39 -3.99 3.61
CA GLN A 33 2.96 -3.97 4.95
C GLN A 33 2.36 -2.87 5.85
N ALA A 34 1.95 -1.72 5.30
CA ALA A 34 1.30 -0.68 6.08
C ALA A 34 -0.14 -1.06 6.50
N TYR A 35 -0.84 -1.82 5.66
CA TYR A 35 -2.16 -2.37 5.98
C TYR A 35 -2.02 -3.53 6.98
N ASP A 36 -1.07 -4.44 6.77
CA ASP A 36 -0.76 -5.53 7.72
C ASP A 36 -0.40 -5.01 9.10
N ASN A 37 0.49 -4.01 9.19
CA ASN A 37 0.85 -3.41 10.48
C ASN A 37 -0.35 -2.77 11.21
N GLN A 38 -1.36 -2.30 10.48
CA GLN A 38 -2.60 -1.80 11.09
C GLN A 38 -3.54 -2.94 11.47
N ALA A 39 -3.63 -3.98 10.66
CA ALA A 39 -4.41 -5.18 10.96
C ALA A 39 -3.86 -5.89 12.21
N ASP A 40 -2.54 -6.02 12.33
CA ASP A 40 -1.87 -6.61 13.50
C ASP A 40 -2.14 -5.80 14.79
N GLN A 41 -2.30 -4.48 14.68
CA GLN A 41 -2.71 -3.66 15.82
C GLN A 41 -4.17 -3.94 16.22
N LEU A 42 -5.05 -4.19 15.26
CA LEU A 42 -6.44 -4.57 15.53
C LEU A 42 -6.50 -5.95 16.17
N ASP A 43 -5.76 -6.94 15.65
CA ASP A 43 -5.67 -8.27 16.24
C ASP A 43 -5.12 -8.23 17.67
N ALA A 44 -4.09 -7.41 17.92
CA ALA A 44 -3.58 -7.21 19.27
C ALA A 44 -4.63 -6.58 20.22
N ILE A 45 -5.55 -5.75 19.71
CA ILE A 45 -6.68 -5.23 20.50
C ILE A 45 -7.72 -6.32 20.72
N ALA A 46 -8.03 -7.14 19.71
CA ALA A 46 -8.94 -8.27 19.82
C ALA A 46 -8.46 -9.27 20.89
N ASP A 47 -7.17 -9.64 20.86
CA ASP A 47 -6.52 -10.52 21.84
C ASP A 47 -6.58 -10.00 23.29
N ASN A 48 -6.56 -8.67 23.46
CA ASN A 48 -6.65 -8.04 24.78
C ASN A 48 -8.10 -7.80 25.22
N THR A 49 -9.08 -8.05 24.35
CA THR A 49 -10.49 -7.84 24.64
C THR A 49 -11.08 -9.05 25.34
N THR A 50 -11.86 -8.83 26.40
CA THR A 50 -12.47 -9.90 27.21
C THR A 50 -13.87 -10.31 26.74
N ASN A 51 -14.31 -9.75 25.61
CA ASN A 51 -15.62 -9.96 25.02
C ASN A 51 -15.46 -10.57 23.63
N ASP A 52 -15.79 -11.85 23.51
CA ASP A 52 -15.62 -12.63 22.29
C ASP A 52 -16.32 -12.00 21.07
N ALA A 53 -17.56 -11.52 21.22
CA ALA A 53 -18.29 -10.89 20.12
C ALA A 53 -17.66 -9.57 19.65
N GLN A 54 -16.90 -8.90 20.53
CA GLN A 54 -16.16 -7.70 20.20
C GLN A 54 -14.78 -8.03 19.61
N ALA A 55 -14.14 -9.11 20.05
CA ALA A 55 -12.92 -9.64 19.43
C ALA A 55 -13.20 -10.06 17.98
N ASP A 56 -14.24 -10.86 17.73
CA ASP A 56 -14.65 -11.30 16.38
C ASP A 56 -14.86 -10.10 15.44
N ALA A 57 -15.55 -9.06 15.91
CA ALA A 57 -15.80 -7.87 15.11
C ALA A 57 -14.53 -7.04 14.81
N ILE A 58 -13.49 -7.15 15.64
CA ILE A 58 -12.21 -6.47 15.44
C ILE A 58 -11.33 -7.31 14.50
N GLU A 59 -11.32 -8.64 14.64
CA GLU A 59 -10.65 -9.56 13.72
C GLU A 59 -11.23 -9.42 12.29
N ASP A 60 -12.57 -9.35 12.15
CA ASP A 60 -13.23 -9.09 10.86
C ASP A 60 -12.75 -7.77 10.21
N GLN A 61 -12.50 -6.75 11.03
CA GLN A 61 -11.96 -5.47 10.55
C GLN A 61 -10.49 -5.59 10.15
N ALA A 62 -9.68 -6.34 10.90
CA ALA A 62 -8.29 -6.62 10.57
C ALA A 62 -8.19 -7.36 9.23
N ASP A 63 -9.00 -8.39 9.02
CA ASP A 63 -9.07 -9.16 7.78
C ASP A 63 -9.51 -8.31 6.59
N THR A 64 -10.52 -7.45 6.79
CA THR A 64 -10.93 -6.48 5.76
C THR A 64 -9.77 -5.56 5.38
N LEU A 65 -8.98 -5.13 6.37
CA LEU A 65 -7.86 -4.23 6.16
C LEU A 65 -6.72 -4.89 5.40
N ARG A 66 -6.37 -6.15 5.74
CA ARG A 66 -5.40 -6.96 4.98
C ARG A 66 -5.82 -7.11 3.53
N GLN A 67 -7.07 -7.49 3.31
CA GLN A 67 -7.62 -7.64 1.95
C GLN A 67 -7.63 -6.33 1.17
N GLU A 68 -7.85 -5.18 1.82
CA GLU A 68 -7.73 -3.87 1.17
C GLU A 68 -6.28 -3.50 0.83
N GLY A 69 -5.32 -3.94 1.64
CA GLY A 69 -3.88 -3.85 1.40
C GLY A 69 -3.47 -4.65 0.16
N ASP A 70 -3.85 -5.92 0.10
CA ASP A 70 -3.58 -6.82 -1.03
C ASP A 70 -4.14 -6.25 -2.34
N ASN A 71 -5.41 -5.83 -2.34
CA ASN A 71 -6.05 -5.27 -3.53
C ASN A 71 -5.33 -4.00 -4.04
N ARG A 72 -4.75 -3.19 -3.14
CA ARG A 72 -4.00 -2.00 -3.50
C ARG A 72 -2.60 -2.33 -4.00
N ALA A 73 -1.93 -3.29 -3.37
CA ALA A 73 -0.65 -3.80 -3.82
C ALA A 73 -0.78 -4.37 -5.24
N ASP A 74 -1.77 -5.24 -5.47
CA ASP A 74 -2.09 -5.80 -6.79
C ASP A 74 -2.37 -4.72 -7.84
N ALA A 75 -3.12 -3.67 -7.48
CA ALA A 75 -3.42 -2.57 -8.39
C ALA A 75 -2.16 -1.76 -8.77
N ILE A 76 -1.22 -1.60 -7.83
CA ILE A 76 0.07 -0.94 -8.06
C ILE A 76 0.93 -1.81 -8.98
N ASP A 77 1.05 -3.10 -8.71
CA ASP A 77 1.82 -4.04 -9.54
C ASP A 77 1.25 -4.11 -10.98
N ALA A 78 -0.08 -4.17 -11.12
CA ALA A 78 -0.73 -4.15 -12.42
C ALA A 78 -0.49 -2.83 -13.19
N ALA A 79 -0.46 -1.70 -12.47
CA ALA A 79 -0.16 -0.41 -13.05
C ALA A 79 1.31 -0.31 -13.49
N ASP A 80 2.24 -0.88 -12.71
CA ASP A 80 3.67 -0.91 -13.05
C ASP A 80 3.95 -1.77 -14.29
N VAL A 81 3.36 -2.97 -14.38
CA VAL A 81 3.43 -3.82 -15.58
C VAL A 81 2.93 -3.08 -16.83
N ASN A 82 1.82 -2.33 -16.70
CA ASN A 82 1.28 -1.55 -17.82
C ASN A 82 2.17 -0.35 -18.19
N ALA A 83 2.79 0.30 -17.21
CA ALA A 83 3.76 1.37 -17.43
C ALA A 83 5.03 0.84 -18.13
N ALA A 84 5.55 -0.30 -17.69
CA ALA A 84 6.70 -0.98 -18.31
C ALA A 84 6.41 -1.42 -19.75
N ALA A 85 5.18 -1.89 -20.02
CA ALA A 85 4.73 -2.26 -21.37
C ALA A 85 4.61 -1.05 -22.30
N THR A 86 4.18 0.11 -21.79
CA THR A 86 4.06 1.34 -22.58
C THR A 86 5.40 2.08 -22.79
N HIS A 87 6.40 1.86 -21.92
CA HIS A 87 7.73 2.47 -22.05
C HIS A 87 8.65 1.74 -23.04
N ASN A 88 8.48 0.42 -23.25
CA ASN A 88 9.30 -0.36 -24.22
C ASN A 88 8.83 -0.24 -25.69
N GLY A 89 7.83 0.60 -25.97
CA GLY A 89 7.21 0.74 -27.30
C GLY A 89 7.45 2.07 -28.03
N LEU A 90 8.37 2.93 -27.57
CA LEU A 90 8.68 4.23 -28.19
C LEU A 90 10.17 4.39 -28.53
#